data_AF-X0XG37-F1
#
_entry.id   AF-X0XG37-F1
#
_cell.length_a   1.000
_cell.length_b   1.000
_cell.length_c   1.000
_cell.angle_alpha   90.00
_cell.angle_beta   90.00
_cell.angle_gamma   90.00
#
_symmetry.space_group_name_H-M   'P 1'
#
loop_
_entity.id
_entity.type
_entity.pdbx_description
1 polymer ?
#
loop_
_entity_poly.entity_id
_entity_poly.type
_entity_poly.pdbx_seq_one_letter_code
_entity_poly.pdbx_strand_id
1 'polypeptide(L)'
;NRVKPMTIIQKHRNNRKIQINRKGYKPSIRKRRYEIQPKDIVWIDKKMYEAVGIQNLGKYICLKDNQHKLSVSTKKITNYFNFGSLSIIL
;
A
#
# COMPACT_ATOMS: atom_id res chain seq x y z
N ASN A 1 19.45 23.66 21.93
CA ASN A 1 19.16 22.60 20.95
C ASN A 1 17.68 22.59 20.61
N ARG A 2 17.30 23.03 19.40
CA ARG A 2 15.93 22.86 18.90
C ARG A 2 15.79 21.46 18.30
N VAL A 3 14.71 20.77 18.64
CA VAL A 3 14.39 19.44 18.08
C VAL A 3 14.08 19.60 16.59
N LYS A 4 14.53 18.64 15.77
CA LYS A 4 14.21 18.62 14.33
C LYS A 4 12.70 18.38 14.15
N PRO A 5 12.02 19.15 13.28
CA PRO A 5 10.61 18.91 13.00
C PRO A 5 10.44 17.55 12.32
N MET A 6 9.44 16.77 12.76
CA MET A 6 9.08 15.48 12.15
C MET A 6 7.75 15.62 11.41
N THR A 7 7.74 15.22 10.13
CA THR A 7 6.52 15.24 9.31
C THR A 7 5.82 13.88 9.37
N ILE A 8 4.65 13.86 10.00
CA ILE A 8 3.77 12.69 10.03
C ILE A 8 2.70 12.85 8.96
N ILE A 9 2.59 11.88 8.05
CA ILE A 9 1.55 11.83 7.03
C ILE A 9 0.53 10.76 7.40
N GLN A 10 -0.73 11.18 7.55
CA GLN A 10 -1.84 10.26 7.66
C GLN A 10 -2.12 9.62 6.28
N LYS A 11 -2.06 8.29 6.20
CA LYS A 11 -2.43 7.56 4.98
C LYS A 11 -3.94 7.68 4.79
N HIS A 12 -4.38 8.12 3.61
CA HIS A 12 -5.80 8.19 3.31
C HIS A 12 -6.42 6.78 3.38
N ARG A 13 -7.43 6.58 4.24
CA ARG A 13 -7.94 5.23 4.57
C ARG A 13 -8.59 4.52 3.37
N ASN A 14 -9.18 5.25 2.42
CA ASN A 14 -10.01 4.66 1.36
C ASN A 14 -9.83 5.35 0.01
N ASN A 15 -9.86 4.60 -1.10
CA ASN A 15 -10.19 5.19 -2.39
C ASN A 15 -11.66 5.65 -2.32
N ARG A 16 -11.95 6.95 -2.51
CA ARG A 16 -13.31 7.53 -2.51
C ARG A 16 -14.33 6.79 -3.41
N LYS A 17 -13.87 5.96 -4.34
CA LYS A 17 -14.69 5.13 -5.24
C LYS A 17 -15.20 3.80 -4.65
N ILE A 18 -14.76 3.41 -3.44
CA ILE A 18 -15.14 2.13 -2.81
C ILE A 18 -16.57 2.17 -2.24
N GLN A 19 -17.18 3.34 -2.06
CA GLN A 19 -18.51 3.49 -1.43
C GLN A 19 -19.69 3.45 -2.42
N ILE A 20 -19.53 2.86 -3.61
CA ILE A 20 -20.67 2.72 -4.55
C ILE A 20 -21.38 1.41 -4.25
N ASN A 21 -22.52 1.49 -3.54
CA ASN A 21 -23.37 0.34 -3.27
C ASN A 21 -24.09 -0.07 -4.56
N ARG A 22 -23.49 -0.99 -5.33
CA ARG A 22 -24.03 -1.41 -6.64
C ARG A 22 -25.12 -2.46 -6.43
N LYS A 23 -26.30 -2.24 -7.02
CA LYS A 23 -27.34 -3.26 -7.17
C LYS A 23 -26.99 -4.14 -8.39
N GLY A 24 -26.90 -5.47 -8.23
CA GLY A 24 -26.65 -6.44 -9.32
C GLY A 24 -25.43 -7.36 -9.14
N TYR A 25 -25.10 -8.18 -10.16
CA TYR A 25 -24.10 -9.27 -10.14
C TYR A 25 -22.62 -8.83 -10.19
N LYS A 26 -22.33 -7.54 -10.03
CA LYS A 26 -20.95 -7.02 -10.07
C LYS A 26 -20.29 -7.22 -8.70
N PRO A 27 -18.99 -7.58 -8.60
CA PRO A 27 -18.33 -7.83 -7.32
C PRO A 27 -18.57 -6.70 -6.31
N SER A 28 -18.97 -7.13 -5.12
CA SER A 28 -19.36 -6.27 -4.02
C SER A 28 -18.21 -5.38 -3.55
N ILE A 29 -18.58 -4.28 -2.89
CA ILE A 29 -17.65 -3.42 -2.16
C ILE A 29 -16.76 -4.29 -1.28
N ARG A 30 -15.44 -4.09 -1.36
CA ARG A 30 -14.51 -4.77 -0.46
C ARG A 30 -14.80 -4.38 0.98
N LYS A 31 -15.16 -5.38 1.80
CA LYS A 31 -15.41 -5.22 3.23
C LYS A 31 -14.12 -5.07 4.06
N ARG A 32 -12.97 -5.47 3.51
CA ARG A 32 -11.66 -5.44 4.18
C ARG A 32 -10.61 -4.76 3.30
N ARG A 33 -9.69 -4.02 3.94
CA ARG A 33 -8.51 -3.44 3.27
C ARG A 33 -7.51 -4.55 2.94
N TYR A 34 -6.65 -4.29 1.98
CA TYR A 34 -5.49 -5.14 1.76
C TYR A 34 -4.52 -5.03 2.93
N GLU A 35 -3.83 -6.13 3.21
CA GLU A 35 -2.82 -6.22 4.27
C GLU A 35 -1.67 -5.24 4.02
N ILE A 36 -1.24 -5.11 2.77
CA ILE A 36 -0.20 -4.17 2.36
C ILE A 36 -0.85 -2.89 1.85
N GLN A 37 -0.43 -1.78 2.42
CA GLN A 37 -0.91 -0.44 2.12
C GLN A 37 0.20 0.40 1.47
N PRO A 38 -0.15 1.52 0.81
CA PRO A 38 0.86 2.47 0.34
C PRO A 38 1.83 2.86 1.46
N LYS A 39 3.10 3.05 1.10
CA LYS A 39 4.25 3.34 1.96
C LYS A 39 4.65 2.24 2.95
N ASP A 40 4.08 1.05 2.86
CA ASP A 40 4.58 -0.11 3.61
C ASP A 40 5.88 -0.63 2.99
N ILE A 41 6.71 -1.30 3.79
CA ILE A 41 7.92 -1.96 3.29
C ILE A 41 7.59 -3.41 2.94
N VAL A 42 8.08 -3.88 1.81
CA VAL A 42 7.95 -5.28 1.39
C VAL A 42 9.31 -5.85 0.99
N TRP A 43 9.48 -7.14 1.24
CA TRP A 43 10.68 -7.89 0.88
C TRP A 43 10.39 -8.80 -0.30
N ILE A 44 11.22 -8.71 -1.34
CA ILE A 44 11.20 -9.57 -2.52
C ILE A 44 12.64 -9.90 -2.87
N ASP A 45 12.96 -11.19 -3.00
CA ASP A 45 14.31 -11.67 -3.36
C ASP A 45 15.43 -11.02 -2.51
N LYS A 46 15.19 -10.92 -1.19
CA LYS A 46 16.09 -10.31 -0.18
C LYS A 46 16.31 -8.79 -0.32
N LYS A 47 15.62 -8.12 -1.23
CA LYS A 47 15.61 -6.65 -1.37
C LYS A 47 14.35 -6.05 -0.75
N MET A 48 14.50 -4.85 -0.19
CA MET A 48 13.41 -4.07 0.39
C MET A 48 12.90 -3.04 -0.60
N TYR A 49 11.58 -2.89 -0.66
CA TYR A 49 10.91 -1.90 -1.50
C TYR A 49 9.81 -1.17 -0.74
N GLU A 50 9.59 0.10 -1.08
CA GLU A 50 8.42 0.85 -0.64
C GLU A 50 7.23 0.50 -1.54
N ALA A 51 6.11 0.10 -0.93
CA ALA A 51 4.87 -0.17 -1.64
C ALA A 51 4.22 1.14 -2.09
N VAL A 52 3.99 1.32 -3.38
CA VAL A 52 3.13 2.39 -3.90
C VAL A 52 1.66 2.04 -3.66
N GLY A 53 1.29 0.75 -3.80
CA GLY A 53 -0.05 0.25 -3.51
C GLY A 53 -0.39 -1.05 -4.22
N ILE A 54 -1.55 -1.61 -3.88
CA ILE A 54 -2.04 -2.88 -4.42
C ILE A 54 -2.96 -2.66 -5.63
N GLN A 55 -2.82 -3.52 -6.63
CA GLN A 55 -3.53 -3.49 -7.91
C GLN A 55 -4.23 -4.84 -8.18
N ASN A 56 -5.05 -4.88 -9.25
CA ASN A 56 -5.63 -6.11 -9.80
C ASN A 56 -6.27 -7.03 -8.77
N LEU A 57 -7.13 -6.46 -7.93
CA LEU A 57 -7.81 -7.20 -6.87
C LEU A 57 -6.86 -7.95 -5.91
N GLY A 58 -5.64 -7.45 -5.68
CA GLY A 58 -4.72 -8.03 -4.69
C GLY A 58 -3.67 -8.95 -5.29
N LYS A 59 -3.75 -9.17 -6.60
CA LYS A 59 -2.84 -10.08 -7.31
C LYS A 59 -1.48 -9.45 -7.56
N TYR A 60 -1.40 -8.12 -7.61
CA TYR A 60 -0.18 -7.39 -7.91
C TYR A 60 0.03 -6.24 -6.93
N ILE A 61 1.30 -5.97 -6.65
CA ILE A 61 1.78 -4.82 -5.90
C ILE A 61 2.62 -3.93 -6.80
N CYS A 62 2.39 -2.63 -6.71
CA CYS A 62 3.25 -1.62 -7.33
C CYS A 62 4.26 -1.16 -6.29
N LEU A 63 5.54 -1.20 -6.66
CA LEU A 63 6.69 -0.89 -5.83
C LEU A 63 7.39 0.34 -6.38
N LYS A 64 8.01 1.10 -5.49
CA LYS A 64 8.91 2.18 -5.84
C LYS A 64 10.31 1.58 -5.99
N ASP A 65 10.86 1.68 -7.20
CA ASP A 65 12.21 1.24 -7.52
C ASP A 65 12.98 2.47 -8.02
N ASN A 66 13.71 3.12 -7.12
CA ASN A 66 14.33 4.43 -7.35
C ASN A 66 13.32 5.47 -7.87
N GLN A 67 13.45 5.89 -9.14
CA GLN A 67 12.56 6.84 -9.82
C GLN A 67 11.43 6.15 -10.60
N HIS A 68 11.46 4.83 -10.70
CA HIS A 68 10.50 4.04 -11.48
C HIS A 68 9.51 3.28 -10.59
N LYS A 69 8.44 2.79 -11.22
CA LYS A 69 7.43 1.95 -10.58
C LYS A 69 7.49 0.56 -11.20
N LEU A 70 7.58 -0.45 -10.35
CA LEU A 70 7.59 -1.85 -10.77
C LEU A 70 6.33 -2.56 -10.24
N SER A 71 5.62 -3.26 -11.12
CA SER A 71 4.49 -4.11 -10.72
C SER A 71 4.92 -5.57 -10.62
N VAL A 72 4.74 -6.16 -9.45
CA VAL A 72 5.13 -7.54 -9.14
C VAL A 72 3.95 -8.32 -8.60
N SER A 73 3.90 -9.63 -8.86
CA SER A 73 2.91 -10.51 -8.25
C SER A 73 3.08 -10.52 -6.72
N THR A 74 1.97 -10.39 -5.98
CA THR A 74 1.99 -10.42 -4.51
C THR A 74 2.49 -11.75 -3.95
N LYS A 75 2.44 -12.83 -4.73
CA LYS A 75 2.97 -14.14 -4.35
C LYS A 75 4.49 -14.16 -4.16
N LYS A 76 5.23 -13.19 -4.72
CA LYS A 76 6.69 -13.10 -4.59
C LYS A 76 7.13 -12.40 -3.30
N ILE A 77 6.20 -11.87 -2.52
CA ILE A 77 6.49 -11.17 -1.28
C ILE A 77 6.83 -12.20 -0.22
N THR A 78 8.02 -12.09 0.35
CA THR A 78 8.47 -12.99 1.43
C THR A 78 8.13 -12.45 2.82
N ASN A 79 8.11 -11.12 2.98
CA ASN A 79 7.74 -10.45 4.22
C ASN A 79 7.23 -9.02 3.96
N TYR A 80 6.54 -8.42 4.92
CA TYR A 80 6.13 -7.02 4.87
C TYR A 80 6.04 -6.36 6.25
N PHE A 81 6.19 -5.04 6.29
CA PHE A 81 6.04 -4.22 7.48
C PHE A 81 4.99 -3.14 7.23
N ASN A 82 3.93 -3.17 8.02
CA ASN A 82 2.80 -2.25 7.90
C ASN A 82 2.95 -1.08 8.89
N PHE A 83 3.00 0.16 8.39
CA PHE A 83 3.07 1.35 9.26
C PHE A 83 1.71 1.78 9.83
N GLY A 84 0.65 1.03 9.55
CA GLY A 84 -0.71 1.34 9.94
C GLY A 84 -1.27 2.56 9.21
N SER A 85 -2.01 3.39 9.93
CA SER A 85 -2.65 4.59 9.37
C SER A 85 -1.71 5.79 9.23
N LEU A 86 -0.50 5.70 9.79
CA LEU A 86 0.48 6.79 9.81
C LEU A 86 1.70 6.39 8.98
N SER A 87 2.37 7.38 8.41
CA SER A 87 3.64 7.21 7.71
C SER A 87 4.54 8.37 8.07
N ILE A 88 5.81 8.09 8.33
CA ILE A 88 6.84 9.09 8.60
C ILE A 88 7.59 9.30 7.29
N ILE A 89 7.84 10.55 6.90
CA ILE A 89 8.89 10.84 5.92
C ILE A 89 10.16 11.05 6.73
N LEU A 90 11.15 10.18 6.54
CA LEU A 90 12.51 10.34 7.07
C LEU A 90 13.30 11.34 6.23
#